data_AF-A0A356BU40-F1
#
_entry.id   AF-A0A356BU40-F1
#
_cell.length_a   1.000
_cell.length_b   1.000
_cell.length_c   1.000
_cell.angle_alpha   90.00
_cell.angle_beta   90.00
_cell.angle_gamma   90.00
#
_symmetry.space_group_name_H-M   'P 1'
#
loop_
_entity.id
_entity.type
_entity.pdbx_description
1 polymer ?
#
loop_
_entity_poly.entity_id
_entity_poly.type
_entity_poly.pdbx_seq_one_letter_code
_entity_poly.pdbx_strand_id
1 'polypeptide(L)'
;MSLVERIIVALDVGSREEVEEALTRLPQVRFVKVGMELFYSAGPELIHVLKDRGLKIFLDLKVHDIPNTAAGAMRSLSRAGCDLLNLHCAGGLEMMQRAREAVGEDTKLIGVTQLTSTNQSMLNSELGIPGTVEASVLTYAQ
;
A
#
# COMPACT_ATOMS: atom_id res chain seq x y z
N MET A 1 9.89 15.13 -15.74
CA MET A 1 9.50 13.76 -15.34
C MET A 1 8.96 13.05 -16.56
N SER A 2 9.56 11.94 -16.95
CA SER A 2 9.13 11.17 -18.13
C SER A 2 7.75 10.50 -17.87
N LEU A 3 7.06 10.04 -18.92
CA LEU A 3 5.82 9.27 -18.74
C LEU A 3 6.07 8.00 -17.91
N VAL A 4 7.20 7.35 -18.14
CA VAL A 4 7.62 6.10 -17.49
C VAL A 4 7.78 6.27 -15.98
N GLU A 5 8.25 7.43 -15.52
CA GLU A 5 8.38 7.73 -14.09
C GLU A 5 7.03 8.00 -13.40
N ARG A 6 5.96 8.26 -14.17
CA ARG A 6 4.61 8.58 -13.66
C ARG A 6 3.69 7.38 -13.60
N ILE A 7 4.13 6.21 -14.06
CA ILE A 7 3.34 4.98 -14.07
C ILE A 7 3.84 4.05 -12.97
N ILE A 8 2.92 3.58 -12.13
CA ILE A 8 3.15 2.48 -11.20
C ILE A 8 2.54 1.22 -11.82
N VAL A 9 3.38 0.25 -12.17
CA VAL A 9 2.91 -1.02 -12.77
C VAL A 9 2.52 -2.01 -11.67
N ALA A 10 1.29 -2.50 -11.71
CA ALA A 10 0.82 -3.53 -10.79
C ALA A 10 1.43 -4.89 -11.14
N LEU A 11 2.11 -5.52 -10.18
CA LEU A 11 2.57 -6.91 -10.26
C LEU A 11 1.47 -7.81 -9.70
N ASP A 12 0.35 -7.91 -10.42
CA ASP A 12 -0.80 -8.73 -10.04
C ASP A 12 -0.56 -10.18 -10.54
N VAL A 13 0.43 -10.84 -9.94
CA VAL A 13 0.88 -12.21 -10.22
C VAL A 13 1.10 -12.96 -8.89
N GLY A 14 1.11 -14.29 -8.93
CA GLY A 14 1.13 -15.13 -7.72
C GLY A 14 2.51 -15.57 -7.26
N SER A 15 3.53 -15.53 -8.12
CA SER A 15 4.88 -16.03 -7.81
C SER A 15 6.02 -15.09 -8.20
N ARG A 16 7.21 -15.35 -7.65
CA ARG A 16 8.43 -14.61 -8.00
C ARG A 16 8.82 -14.84 -9.46
N GLU A 17 8.62 -16.04 -9.98
CA GLU A 17 8.93 -16.39 -11.36
C GLU A 17 8.07 -15.57 -12.35
N GLU A 18 6.79 -15.38 -12.04
CA GLU A 18 5.89 -14.56 -12.86
C GLU A 18 6.25 -13.07 -12.80
N VAL A 19 6.74 -12.58 -11.64
CA VAL A 19 7.28 -11.21 -11.52
C VAL A 19 8.47 -11.02 -12.47
N GLU A 20 9.37 -12.00 -12.51
CA GLU A 20 10.55 -11.96 -13.37
C GLU A 20 10.19 -11.92 -14.87
N GLU A 21 9.21 -12.72 -15.28
CA GLU A 21 8.68 -12.70 -16.64
C GLU A 21 8.04 -11.34 -16.97
N ALA A 22 7.21 -10.81 -16.06
CA ALA A 22 6.53 -9.53 -16.25
C ALA A 22 7.53 -8.36 -16.40
N LEU A 23 8.58 -8.32 -15.57
CA LEU A 23 9.61 -7.28 -15.62
C LEU A 23 10.48 -7.38 -16.88
N THR A 24 10.75 -8.61 -17.36
CA THR A 24 11.48 -8.83 -18.61
C THR A 24 10.73 -8.24 -19.81
N ARG A 25 9.40 -8.33 -19.81
CA ARG A 25 8.53 -7.75 -20.85
C ARG A 25 8.41 -6.22 -20.77
N LEU A 26 8.81 -5.63 -19.65
CA LEU A 26 8.63 -4.21 -19.34
C LEU A 26 9.94 -3.54 -18.84
N PRO A 27 11.04 -3.56 -19.63
CA PRO A 27 12.38 -3.13 -19.18
C PRO A 27 12.48 -1.65 -18.79
N GLN A 28 11.54 -0.82 -19.28
CA GLN A 28 11.46 0.59 -18.93
C GLN A 28 10.84 0.83 -17.55
N VAL A 29 10.20 -0.14 -16.91
CA VAL A 29 9.51 0.09 -15.62
C VAL A 29 10.49 0.58 -14.57
N ARG A 30 10.04 1.57 -13.79
CA ARG A 30 10.79 2.18 -12.69
C ARG A 30 10.05 2.15 -11.36
N PHE A 31 8.75 1.89 -11.37
CA PHE A 31 7.91 1.86 -10.18
C PHE A 31 6.88 0.73 -10.30
N VAL A 32 6.85 -0.16 -9.31
CA VAL A 32 5.91 -1.27 -9.24
C VAL A 32 5.01 -1.21 -8.01
N LYS A 33 3.81 -1.77 -8.11
CA LYS A 33 2.92 -2.05 -6.99
C LYS A 33 2.94 -3.54 -6.69
N VAL A 34 3.29 -3.90 -5.46
CA VAL A 34 3.20 -5.27 -4.93
C VAL A 34 1.95 -5.36 -4.06
N GLY A 35 1.03 -6.24 -4.43
CA GLY A 35 -0.19 -6.51 -3.67
C GLY A 35 0.02 -7.57 -2.58
N MET A 36 -0.99 -7.71 -1.73
CA MET A 36 -0.98 -8.64 -0.59
C MET A 36 -0.80 -10.12 -0.98
N GLU A 37 -1.42 -10.57 -2.06
CA GLU A 37 -1.29 -11.95 -2.57
C GLU A 37 0.18 -12.30 -2.85
N LEU A 38 0.82 -11.50 -3.71
CA LEU A 38 2.23 -11.67 -4.06
C LEU A 38 3.16 -11.52 -2.85
N PHE A 39 2.89 -10.53 -1.98
CA PHE A 39 3.71 -10.33 -0.79
C PHE A 39 3.65 -11.51 0.19
N TYR A 40 2.47 -12.11 0.36
CA TYR A 40 2.31 -13.26 1.24
C TYR A 40 2.85 -14.56 0.65
N SER A 41 2.78 -14.74 -0.67
CA SER A 41 3.34 -15.92 -1.33
C SER A 41 4.88 -15.87 -1.44
N ALA A 42 5.44 -14.72 -1.81
CA ALA A 42 6.87 -14.56 -2.04
C ALA A 42 7.66 -14.11 -0.79
N GLY A 43 6.98 -13.53 0.19
CA GLY A 43 7.57 -13.00 1.42
C GLY A 43 8.32 -11.67 1.23
N PRO A 44 8.88 -11.12 2.33
CA PRO A 44 9.55 -9.82 2.33
C PRO A 44 10.83 -9.77 1.48
N GLU A 45 11.46 -10.91 1.21
CA GLU A 45 12.66 -11.01 0.37
C GLU A 45 12.42 -10.45 -1.04
N LEU A 46 11.20 -10.56 -1.56
CA LEU A 46 10.83 -9.98 -2.85
C LEU A 46 11.11 -8.47 -2.92
N ILE A 47 10.94 -7.75 -1.81
CA ILE A 47 11.18 -6.30 -1.77
C ILE A 47 12.65 -6.02 -2.06
N HIS A 48 13.57 -6.75 -1.42
CA HIS A 48 15.01 -6.60 -1.64
C HIS A 48 15.39 -6.89 -3.10
N VAL A 49 14.86 -7.97 -3.67
CA VAL A 49 15.08 -8.35 -5.08
C VAL A 49 14.64 -7.25 -6.05
N LEU A 50 13.49 -6.62 -5.79
CA LEU A 50 12.98 -5.52 -6.61
C LEU A 50 13.82 -4.25 -6.42
N LYS A 51 14.30 -3.97 -5.20
CA LYS A 51 15.18 -2.82 -4.93
C LYS A 51 16.56 -2.98 -5.59
N ASP A 52 17.12 -4.19 -5.60
CA ASP A 52 18.40 -4.47 -6.26
C ASP A 52 18.34 -4.24 -7.79
N ARG A 53 17.14 -4.33 -8.37
CA ARG A 53 16.87 -3.96 -9.78
C ARG A 53 16.70 -2.45 -9.99
N GLY A 54 16.83 -1.64 -8.95
CA GLY A 54 16.65 -0.20 -8.99
C GLY A 54 15.19 0.24 -9.10
N LEU A 55 14.22 -0.63 -8.76
CA LEU A 55 12.81 -0.28 -8.82
C LEU A 55 12.38 0.51 -7.57
N LYS A 56 11.44 1.42 -7.76
CA LYS A 56 10.60 1.96 -6.69
C LYS A 56 9.45 1.00 -6.41
N ILE A 57 9.04 0.92 -5.16
CA ILE A 57 8.08 -0.07 -4.68
C ILE A 57 6.96 0.61 -3.91
N PHE A 58 5.73 0.42 -4.39
CA PHE A 58 4.52 0.68 -3.65
C PHE A 58 4.05 -0.67 -3.11
N LEU A 59 4.15 -0.84 -1.80
CA LEU A 59 3.66 -2.04 -1.14
C LEU A 59 2.23 -1.77 -0.63
N ASP A 60 1.27 -2.40 -1.29
CA ASP A 60 -0.17 -2.18 -1.12
C ASP A 60 -0.79 -3.25 -0.20
N LEU A 61 -0.53 -3.10 1.11
CA LEU A 61 -1.05 -4.00 2.16
C LEU A 61 -2.22 -3.43 2.95
N LYS A 62 -2.49 -2.12 2.81
CA LYS A 62 -3.58 -1.40 3.47
C LYS A 62 -3.58 -1.69 4.98
N VAL A 63 -2.48 -1.37 5.66
CA VAL A 63 -2.32 -1.68 7.10
C VAL A 63 -3.44 -1.05 7.93
N HIS A 64 -4.00 -1.83 8.86
CA HIS A 64 -5.05 -1.39 9.77
C HIS A 64 -4.97 -2.20 11.07
N ASP A 65 -4.60 -1.55 12.17
CA ASP A 65 -4.41 -2.19 13.47
C ASP A 65 -4.46 -1.12 14.58
N ILE A 66 -4.18 -1.47 15.83
CA ILE A 66 -3.98 -0.48 16.90
C ILE A 66 -2.68 0.34 16.65
N PRO A 67 -2.57 1.58 17.18
CA PRO A 67 -1.50 2.51 16.80
C PRO A 67 -0.08 1.96 16.90
N ASN A 68 0.26 1.25 17.99
CA ASN A 68 1.61 0.70 18.18
C ASN A 68 1.92 -0.45 17.20
N THR A 69 0.95 -1.32 16.92
CA THR A 69 1.11 -2.44 15.98
C THR A 69 1.25 -1.94 14.55
N ALA A 70 0.38 -1.02 14.13
CA ALA A 70 0.46 -0.38 12.83
C ALA A 70 1.81 0.33 12.63
N ALA A 71 2.28 1.07 13.65
CA ALA A 71 3.60 1.69 13.62
C ALA A 71 4.74 0.68 13.50
N GLY A 72 4.66 -0.45 14.21
CA GLY A 72 5.62 -1.55 14.11
C GLY A 72 5.67 -2.15 12.70
N ALA A 73 4.50 -2.44 12.11
CA ALA A 73 4.40 -2.94 10.74
C ALA A 73 5.01 -1.93 9.75
N MET A 74 4.60 -0.66 9.83
CA MET A 74 5.08 0.40 8.94
C MET A 74 6.60 0.59 9.02
N ARG A 75 7.17 0.57 10.23
CA ARG A 75 8.62 0.64 10.43
C ARG A 75 9.34 -0.49 9.70
N SER A 76 8.85 -1.72 9.83
CA SER A 76 9.44 -2.90 9.19
C SER A 76 9.38 -2.80 7.67
N LEU A 77 8.23 -2.40 7.13
CA LEU A 77 8.04 -2.26 5.67
C LEU A 77 8.87 -1.11 5.09
N SER A 78 8.99 0.01 5.80
CA SER A 78 9.86 1.12 5.42
C SER A 78 11.33 0.69 5.41
N ARG A 79 11.79 -0.01 6.45
CA ARG A 79 13.16 -0.56 6.52
C ARG A 79 13.46 -1.61 5.45
N ALA A 80 12.46 -2.35 4.99
CA ALA A 80 12.62 -3.28 3.88
C ALA A 80 12.91 -2.59 2.54
N GLY A 81 12.72 -1.25 2.46
CA GLY A 81 13.04 -0.44 1.29
C GLY A 81 11.83 0.02 0.49
N CYS A 82 10.60 -0.09 1.04
CA CYS A 82 9.40 0.39 0.35
C CYS A 82 9.38 1.92 0.24
N ASP A 83 9.11 2.42 -0.97
CA ASP A 83 9.07 3.85 -1.28
C ASP A 83 7.69 4.48 -1.01
N LEU A 84 6.64 3.67 -1.12
CA LEU A 84 5.26 4.05 -0.85
C LEU A 84 4.54 2.93 -0.09
N LEU A 85 3.82 3.28 0.97
CA LEU A 85 3.00 2.38 1.77
C LEU A 85 1.60 2.98 1.95
N ASN A 86 0.64 2.12 2.30
CA ASN A 86 -0.72 2.59 2.60
C ASN A 86 -1.33 1.95 3.86
N LEU A 87 -2.28 2.70 4.42
CA LEU A 87 -3.00 2.36 5.64
C LEU A 87 -4.45 2.84 5.57
N HIS A 88 -5.35 2.20 6.30
CA HIS A 88 -6.73 2.65 6.40
C HIS A 88 -6.88 3.89 7.27
N CYS A 89 -7.52 4.94 6.76
CA CYS A 89 -7.88 6.11 7.57
C CYS A 89 -8.87 5.76 8.69
N ALA A 90 -9.65 4.68 8.50
CA ALA A 90 -10.57 4.15 9.50
C ALA A 90 -9.90 3.71 10.82
N GLY A 91 -8.57 3.52 10.85
CA GLY A 91 -7.83 3.26 12.09
C GLY A 91 -7.60 4.51 12.96
N GLY A 92 -8.04 5.68 12.51
CA GLY A 92 -8.02 6.93 13.27
C GLY A 92 -6.69 7.69 13.20
N LEU A 93 -6.74 8.97 13.63
CA LEU A 93 -5.63 9.91 13.53
C LEU A 93 -4.39 9.45 14.31
N GLU A 94 -4.57 8.92 15.52
CA GLU A 94 -3.45 8.43 16.32
C GLU A 94 -2.69 7.31 15.60
N MET A 95 -3.40 6.33 15.02
CA MET A 95 -2.76 5.25 14.26
C MET A 95 -1.94 5.81 13.09
N MET A 96 -2.52 6.74 12.33
CA MET A 96 -1.84 7.36 11.19
C MET A 96 -0.61 8.17 11.60
N GLN A 97 -0.69 8.92 12.70
CA GLN A 97 0.43 9.69 13.24
C GLN A 97 1.57 8.77 13.68
N ARG A 98 1.29 7.72 14.46
CA ARG A 98 2.31 6.75 14.89
C ARG A 98 2.94 6.01 13.71
N ALA A 99 2.16 5.68 12.69
CA ALA A 99 2.68 5.12 11.44
C ALA A 99 3.64 6.08 10.73
N ARG A 100 3.28 7.37 10.62
CA ARG A 100 4.12 8.40 10.00
C ARG A 100 5.42 8.63 10.77
N GLU A 101 5.37 8.69 12.09
CA GLU A 101 6.55 8.79 12.96
C GLU A 101 7.47 7.57 12.85
N ALA A 102 6.90 6.40 12.50
CA ALA A 102 7.64 5.15 12.46
C ALA A 102 8.44 4.92 11.17
N VAL A 103 8.10 5.60 10.08
CA VAL A 103 8.72 5.41 8.76
C VAL A 103 9.70 6.53 8.42
N GLY A 104 10.75 6.20 7.67
CA GLY A 104 11.78 7.16 7.24
C GLY A 104 11.24 8.24 6.32
N GLU A 105 12.00 9.33 6.15
CA GLU A 105 11.62 10.47 5.30
C GLU A 105 11.43 10.08 3.82
N ASP A 106 12.16 9.06 3.34
CA ASP A 106 12.08 8.57 1.97
C ASP A 106 10.82 7.72 1.70
N THR A 107 10.21 7.14 2.73
CA THR A 107 8.99 6.34 2.59
C THR A 107 7.76 7.23 2.71
N LYS A 108 6.97 7.29 1.64
CA LYS A 108 5.69 8.01 1.62
C LYS A 108 4.54 7.14 2.12
N LEU A 109 3.54 7.77 2.73
CA LEU A 109 2.30 7.11 3.15
C LEU A 109 1.12 7.69 2.37
N ILE A 110 0.16 6.84 2.00
CA ILE A 110 -1.15 7.25 1.49
C ILE A 110 -2.27 6.62 2.32
N GLY A 111 -3.30 7.41 2.62
CA GLY A 111 -4.48 6.96 3.35
C GLY A 111 -5.50 6.31 2.43
N VAL A 112 -5.99 5.13 2.82
CA VAL A 112 -7.15 4.47 2.21
C VAL A 112 -8.40 4.93 2.96
N THR A 113 -9.22 5.73 2.30
CA THR A 113 -10.48 6.23 2.85
C THR A 113 -11.53 5.12 2.84
N GLN A 114 -11.99 4.72 1.67
CA GLN A 114 -12.89 3.57 1.48
C GLN A 114 -12.32 2.60 0.45
N LEU A 115 -12.67 1.32 0.60
CA LEU A 115 -12.35 0.30 -0.40
C LEU A 115 -13.33 0.41 -1.56
N THR A 116 -12.87 0.01 -2.75
CA THR A 116 -13.73 -0.08 -3.94
C THR A 116 -14.88 -1.09 -3.76
N SER A 117 -14.73 -2.04 -2.84
CA SER A 117 -15.79 -2.99 -2.46
C SER A 117 -16.82 -2.41 -1.49
N THR A 118 -16.55 -1.26 -0.85
CA THR A 118 -17.47 -0.65 0.10
C THR A 118 -18.62 0.03 -0.64
N ASN A 119 -19.73 -0.67 -0.77
CA ASN A 119 -20.99 -0.11 -1.25
C ASN A 119 -21.83 0.45 -0.09
N GLN A 120 -22.95 1.11 -0.43
CA GLN A 120 -23.82 1.78 0.54
C GLN A 120 -24.41 0.82 1.58
N SER A 121 -24.77 -0.39 1.16
CA SER A 121 -25.32 -1.43 2.05
C SER A 121 -24.27 -1.90 3.05
N MET A 122 -23.06 -2.20 2.58
CA MET A 122 -21.94 -2.58 3.44
C MET A 122 -21.66 -1.48 4.47
N LEU A 123 -21.58 -0.21 4.01
CA LEU A 123 -21.28 0.93 4.88
C LEU A 123 -22.31 1.09 6.01
N ASN A 124 -23.61 1.10 5.68
CA ASN A 124 -24.64 1.40 6.67
C ASN A 124 -25.08 0.17 7.47
N SER A 125 -25.22 -0.99 6.81
CA SER A 125 -25.85 -2.18 7.42
C SER A 125 -24.86 -3.15 8.02
N GLU A 126 -23.62 -3.22 7.51
CA GLU A 126 -22.60 -4.13 8.04
C GLU A 126 -21.61 -3.40 8.97
N LEU A 127 -21.14 -2.22 8.54
CA LEU A 127 -20.18 -1.42 9.31
C LEU A 127 -20.83 -0.43 10.28
N GLY A 128 -22.13 -0.16 10.13
CA GLY A 128 -22.87 0.77 10.99
C GLY A 128 -22.46 2.23 10.83
N ILE A 129 -21.77 2.60 9.74
CA ILE A 129 -21.33 3.97 9.48
C ILE A 129 -22.47 4.72 8.79
N PRO A 130 -23.02 5.80 9.37
CA PRO A 130 -24.12 6.55 8.78
C PRO A 130 -23.65 7.42 7.59
N GLY A 131 -24.60 7.85 6.76
CA GLY A 131 -24.34 8.73 5.61
C GLY A 131 -23.99 7.96 4.33
N THR A 132 -23.49 8.67 3.32
CA THR A 132 -23.15 8.09 2.01
C THR A 132 -21.69 7.65 1.95
N VAL A 133 -21.37 6.73 1.03
CA VAL A 133 -19.97 6.35 0.76
C VAL A 133 -19.12 7.56 0.40
N GLU A 134 -19.63 8.47 -0.44
CA GLU A 134 -18.95 9.71 -0.82
C GLU A 134 -18.66 10.61 0.40
N ALA A 135 -19.64 10.82 1.28
CA ALA A 135 -19.46 11.60 2.49
C ALA A 135 -18.40 10.97 3.41
N SER A 136 -18.38 9.64 3.52
CA SER A 136 -17.36 8.93 4.29
C SER A 136 -15.96 9.09 3.68
N VAL A 137 -15.83 9.00 2.35
CA VAL A 137 -14.57 9.25 1.63
C VAL A 137 -14.05 10.66 1.91
N LEU A 138 -14.90 11.67 1.77
CA LEU A 138 -14.52 13.07 1.99
C LEU A 138 -14.16 13.34 3.46
N THR A 139 -14.89 12.74 4.40
CA THR A 139 -14.62 12.89 5.84
C THR A 139 -13.24 12.35 6.20
N TYR A 140 -12.86 11.19 5.65
CA TYR A 140 -11.54 10.58 5.91
C TYR A 140 -10.38 11.24 5.14
N ALA A 141 -10.66 12.12 4.17
CA ALA A 141 -9.64 12.80 3.37
C ALA A 141 -9.21 14.17 3.92
N GLN A 142 -9.87 14.65 4.99
CA GLN A 142 -9.54 15.90 5.69
C GLN A 142 -8.37 15.70 6.66
#